data_AF-A0A072U4L6-F1
#
_entry.id   AF-A0A072U4L6-F1
#
_cell.length_a   1.000
_cell.length_b   1.000
_cell.length_c   1.000
_cell.angle_alpha   90.00
_cell.angle_beta   90.00
_cell.angle_gamma   90.00
#
_symmetry.space_group_name_H-M   'P 1'
#
loop_
_entity.id
_entity.type
_entity.pdbx_description
1 polymer ?
#
loop_
_entity_poly.entity_id
_entity_poly.type
_entity_poly.pdbx_seq_one_letter_code
_entity_poly.pdbx_strand_id
1 'polypeptide(L)'
;MIRFQWRQQYQRRYPDEFLDRSDARGKGDYQIDYVPAPRVTEADKSNDQRSLQRALDRRLYLLLYGDTYGAPSGKPVWHFPEKPYESEETMRKCAESALKSVIGDLSNTFLVGNAPMAHMVVQPNEDHSGSSSFKVYS
;
A
#
# COMPACT_ATOMS: atom_id res chain seq x y z
N MET A 1 26.62 27.34 12.74
CA MET A 1 25.55 26.65 13.50
C MET A 1 26.17 25.45 14.21
N ILE A 2 26.40 25.54 15.52
CA ILE A 2 27.17 24.55 16.30
C ILE A 2 26.20 23.49 16.83
N ARG A 3 26.36 22.22 16.42
CA ARG A 3 25.59 21.09 16.97
C ARG A 3 26.20 20.65 18.31
N PHE A 4 25.45 20.82 19.39
CA PHE A 4 25.87 20.42 20.74
C PHE A 4 25.66 18.91 20.94
N GLN A 5 26.75 18.14 21.02
CA GLN A 5 26.74 16.68 21.20
C GLN A 5 26.77 16.33 22.70
N TRP A 6 25.59 16.31 23.34
CA TRP A 6 25.42 16.15 24.80
C TRP A 6 25.89 14.77 25.37
N ARG A 7 26.14 13.76 24.52
CA ARG A 7 26.24 12.35 24.98
C ARG A 7 27.63 11.86 25.37
N GLN A 8 28.71 12.55 25.01
CA GLN A 8 30.06 12.00 25.19
C GLN A 8 30.81 12.48 26.44
N GLN A 9 30.31 13.53 27.11
CA GLN A 9 31.07 14.18 28.18
C GLN A 9 30.96 13.48 29.54
N TYR A 10 29.89 12.70 29.77
CA TYR A 10 29.61 12.02 31.04
C TYR A 10 29.45 10.49 30.93
N GLN A 11 29.63 9.91 29.74
CA GLN A 11 29.66 8.45 29.60
C GLN A 11 31.01 7.91 30.08
N ARG A 12 30.99 6.87 30.92
CA ARG A 12 32.18 6.08 31.27
C ARG A 12 32.85 5.62 29.97
N ARG A 13 34.10 6.02 29.74
CA ARG A 13 34.94 5.41 28.70
C ARG A 13 35.24 3.99 29.14
N TYR A 14 34.88 3.02 28.31
CA TYR A 14 35.25 1.63 28.54
C TYR A 14 36.76 1.48 28.32
N PRO A 15 37.47 0.67 29.14
CA PRO A 15 38.87 0.37 28.92
C PRO A 15 39.10 -0.28 27.55
N ASP A 16 40.20 0.07 26.90
CA ASP A 16 40.53 -0.41 25.55
C ASP A 16 40.63 -1.96 25.50
N GLU A 17 41.08 -2.59 26.60
CA GLU A 17 41.13 -4.06 26.76
C GLU A 17 39.78 -4.78 26.53
N PHE A 18 38.66 -4.11 26.79
CA PHE A 18 37.32 -4.68 26.56
C PHE A 18 36.89 -4.59 25.09
N LEU A 19 37.33 -3.55 24.38
CA LEU A 19 36.98 -3.30 22.97
C LEU A 19 37.86 -4.12 22.01
N ASP A 20 39.14 -4.25 22.31
CA ASP A 20 40.08 -5.00 21.45
C ASP A 20 39.77 -6.50 21.39
N ARG A 21 39.00 -7.03 22.35
CA ARG A 21 38.58 -8.43 22.39
C ARG A 21 37.62 -8.80 21.26
N SER A 22 36.94 -7.82 20.65
CA SER A 22 36.10 -8.04 19.48
C SER A 22 36.88 -8.17 18.16
N ASP A 23 38.06 -7.55 18.06
CA ASP A 23 38.89 -7.61 16.85
C ASP A 23 39.57 -8.97 16.64
N ALA A 24 39.59 -9.81 17.69
CA ALA A 24 40.02 -11.21 17.61
C ALA A 24 39.00 -12.14 16.91
N ARG A 25 37.75 -11.69 16.70
CA ARG A 25 36.79 -12.43 15.87
C ARG A 25 37.12 -12.14 14.42
N GLY A 26 37.76 -13.10 13.76
CA GLY A 26 38.13 -12.99 12.34
C GLY A 26 37.00 -12.40 11.51
N LYS A 27 37.35 -11.45 10.63
CA LYS A 27 36.42 -10.93 9.62
C LYS A 27 35.94 -12.14 8.82
N GLY A 28 34.62 -12.37 8.79
CA GLY A 28 34.05 -13.53 8.11
C GLY A 28 34.54 -13.62 6.66
N ASP A 29 34.52 -14.83 6.09
CA ASP A 29 35.11 -15.14 4.77
C ASP A 29 34.51 -14.33 3.60
N TYR A 30 33.42 -13.59 3.84
CA TYR A 30 32.79 -12.68 2.89
C TYR A 30 33.47 -11.31 2.89
N GLN A 31 34.26 -11.04 1.85
CA GLN A 31 34.98 -9.78 1.62
C GLN A 31 34.12 -8.68 0.96
N ILE A 32 32.79 -8.77 1.07
CA ILE A 32 31.88 -7.77 0.50
C ILE A 32 31.26 -7.00 1.66
N ASP A 33 31.56 -5.70 1.73
CA ASP A 33 30.89 -4.80 2.65
C ASP A 33 29.40 -4.74 2.30
N TYR A 34 28.54 -4.90 3.32
CA TYR A 34 27.11 -4.80 3.13
C TYR A 34 26.73 -3.38 2.68
N VAL A 35 26.25 -3.26 1.45
CA VAL A 35 25.67 -2.01 0.92
C VAL A 35 24.16 -2.22 0.79
N PRO A 36 23.33 -1.46 1.51
CA PRO A 36 21.88 -1.58 1.40
C PRO A 36 21.43 -1.13 0.00
N ALA A 37 20.42 -1.81 -0.53
CA ALA A 37 19.80 -1.41 -1.80
C ALA A 37 19.24 0.02 -1.70
N PRO A 38 19.37 0.84 -2.76
CA PRO A 38 18.84 2.20 -2.76
C PRO A 38 17.31 2.18 -2.65
N ARG A 39 16.76 3.17 -1.93
CA ARG A 39 15.30 3.32 -1.78
C ARG A 39 14.62 3.85 -3.06
N VAL A 40 15.38 4.53 -3.92
CA VAL A 40 14.91 5.08 -5.19
C VAL A 40 15.18 4.06 -6.28
N THR A 41 14.11 3.58 -6.89
CA THR A 41 14.17 2.57 -7.96
C THR A 41 14.18 3.22 -9.34
N GLU A 42 14.28 2.40 -10.39
CA GLU A 42 14.12 2.87 -11.77
C GLU A 42 12.69 3.33 -12.07
N ALA A 43 11.68 2.67 -11.48
CA ALA A 43 10.28 3.05 -11.61
C ALA A 43 9.97 4.43 -11.00
N ASP A 44 10.70 4.82 -9.94
CA ASP A 44 10.61 6.16 -9.38
C ASP A 44 11.13 7.22 -10.35
N LYS A 45 12.20 6.90 -11.09
CA LYS A 45 12.80 7.81 -12.08
C LYS A 45 11.91 7.99 -13.31
N SER A 46 11.24 6.92 -13.75
CA SER A 46 10.32 6.94 -14.90
C SER A 46 8.89 7.34 -14.56
N ASN A 47 8.57 7.50 -13.26
CA ASN A 47 7.21 7.73 -12.76
C ASN A 47 6.19 6.68 -13.27
N ASP A 48 6.62 5.42 -13.33
CA ASP A 48 5.76 4.33 -13.76
C ASP A 48 4.74 4.00 -12.66
N GLN A 49 3.47 4.33 -12.90
CA GLN A 49 2.40 4.08 -11.92
C GLN A 49 1.85 2.65 -11.95
N ARG A 50 2.25 1.83 -12.93
CA ARG A 50 1.78 0.44 -13.08
C ARG A 50 2.60 -0.55 -12.26
N SER A 51 3.87 -0.25 -11.99
CA SER A 51 4.72 -1.11 -11.17
C SER A 51 4.56 -0.86 -9.67
N LEU A 52 4.75 -1.93 -8.88
CA LEU A 52 4.79 -1.87 -7.41
C LEU A 52 6.17 -1.50 -6.87
N GLN A 53 7.21 -1.56 -7.70
CA GLN A 53 8.59 -1.26 -7.33
C GLN A 53 8.85 0.26 -7.31
N ARG A 54 7.90 1.07 -6.85
CA ARG A 54 8.02 2.53 -6.76
C ARG A 54 7.63 3.01 -5.36
N ALA A 55 8.21 4.11 -4.91
CA ALA A 55 7.92 4.76 -3.63
C ALA A 55 7.90 3.75 -2.48
N LEU A 56 8.98 2.98 -2.31
CA LEU A 56 9.13 1.91 -1.30
C LEU A 56 8.95 2.40 0.16
N ASP A 57 8.93 3.71 0.36
CA ASP A 57 8.68 4.39 1.63
C ASP A 57 7.20 4.69 1.90
N ARG A 58 6.29 4.53 0.91
CA ARG A 58 4.87 4.92 0.98
C ARG A 58 3.94 3.73 0.78
N ARG A 59 2.67 3.93 1.16
CA ARG A 59 1.59 2.98 0.87
C ARG A 59 1.06 3.24 -0.55
N LEU A 60 0.93 2.18 -1.32
CA LEU A 60 0.33 2.20 -2.66
C LEU A 60 -1.11 1.69 -2.60
N TYR A 61 -1.95 2.22 -3.48
CA TYR A 61 -3.36 1.85 -3.62
C TYR A 61 -3.64 1.39 -5.04
N LEU A 62 -4.46 0.35 -5.18
CA LEU A 62 -4.93 -0.14 -6.47
C LEU A 62 -6.15 0.69 -6.89
N LEU A 63 -6.08 1.29 -8.07
CA LEU A 63 -7.18 2.00 -8.72
C LEU A 63 -7.35 1.46 -10.14
N LEU A 64 -8.59 1.36 -10.57
CA LEU A 64 -8.99 0.93 -11.91
C LEU A 64 -9.54 2.12 -12.68
N TYR A 65 -9.30 2.15 -13.99
CA TYR A 65 -9.86 3.17 -14.87
C TYR A 65 -10.94 2.54 -15.73
N GLY A 66 -12.17 3.01 -15.61
CA GLY A 66 -13.30 2.46 -16.35
C GLY A 66 -14.62 3.07 -15.94
N ASP A 67 -15.70 2.49 -16.44
CA ASP A 67 -17.05 2.95 -16.18
C ASP A 67 -17.53 2.42 -14.84
N THR A 68 -17.91 3.34 -13.95
CA THR A 68 -18.45 3.02 -12.63
C THR A 68 -19.96 3.06 -12.63
N TYR A 69 -20.55 2.35 -11.68
CA TYR A 69 -21.95 2.55 -11.36
C TYR A 69 -22.10 3.98 -10.80
N GLY A 70 -22.86 4.83 -11.52
CA GLY A 70 -23.10 6.27 -11.25
C GLY A 70 -21.96 7.21 -11.58
N ALA A 71 -21.13 6.92 -12.58
CA ALA A 71 -20.29 7.94 -13.20
C ALA A 71 -21.17 9.14 -13.65
N PRO A 72 -20.86 10.38 -13.24
CA PRO A 72 -21.72 11.56 -13.47
C PRO A 72 -21.97 11.93 -14.94
N SER A 73 -21.26 11.32 -15.90
CA SER A 73 -21.30 11.73 -17.31
C SER A 73 -21.06 10.57 -18.30
N GLY A 74 -21.11 9.30 -17.85
CA GLY A 74 -20.76 8.15 -18.72
C GLY A 74 -19.32 8.19 -19.23
N LYS A 75 -18.43 8.90 -18.53
CA LYS A 75 -17.00 8.97 -18.82
C LYS A 75 -16.27 8.02 -17.88
N PRO A 76 -15.17 7.40 -18.32
CA PRO A 76 -14.37 6.55 -17.46
C PRO A 76 -13.73 7.38 -16.35
N VAL A 77 -13.82 6.87 -15.11
CA VAL A 77 -13.29 7.51 -13.90
C VAL A 77 -12.41 6.50 -13.15
N TRP A 78 -11.43 7.01 -12.41
CA TRP A 78 -10.63 6.17 -11.51
C TRP A 78 -11.45 5.75 -10.29
N HIS A 79 -11.52 4.45 -10.04
CA HIS A 79 -12.35 3.86 -8.98
C HIS A 79 -11.72 2.61 -8.38
N PHE A 80 -12.30 2.13 -7.28
CA PHE A 80 -11.93 0.85 -6.67
C PHE A 80 -12.65 -0.31 -7.35
N PRO A 81 -12.14 -1.55 -7.27
CA PRO A 81 -12.89 -2.73 -7.69
C PRO A 81 -14.26 -2.79 -6.99
N GLU A 82 -15.32 -2.56 -7.74
CA GLU A 82 -16.70 -2.54 -7.24
C GLU A 82 -17.58 -3.53 -8.00
N LYS A 83 -18.63 -4.02 -7.34
CA LYS A 83 -19.59 -4.95 -7.91
C LYS A 83 -20.97 -4.69 -7.32
N PRO A 84 -22.05 -4.69 -8.12
CA PRO A 84 -23.40 -4.63 -7.58
C PRO A 84 -23.68 -5.88 -6.74
N TYR A 85 -24.34 -5.68 -5.60
CA TYR A 85 -24.74 -6.79 -4.74
C TYR A 85 -25.95 -7.51 -5.37
N GLU A 86 -25.80 -8.80 -5.64
CA GLU A 86 -26.86 -9.59 -6.28
C GLU A 86 -27.29 -10.77 -5.41
N SER A 87 -26.44 -11.80 -5.30
CA SER A 87 -26.83 -13.11 -4.74
C SER A 87 -25.82 -13.72 -3.78
N GLU A 88 -24.73 -13.01 -3.47
CA GLU A 88 -23.71 -13.49 -2.54
C GLU A 88 -24.22 -13.57 -1.10
N GLU A 89 -23.71 -14.55 -0.35
CA GLU A 89 -24.13 -14.76 1.05
C GLU A 89 -23.77 -13.60 1.99
N THR A 90 -22.65 -12.93 1.73
CA THR A 90 -22.18 -11.80 2.54
C THR A 90 -21.60 -10.70 1.67
N MET A 91 -21.69 -9.45 2.14
CA MET A 91 -21.07 -8.31 1.47
C MET A 91 -19.56 -8.49 1.30
N ARG A 92 -18.89 -9.13 2.27
CA ARG A 92 -17.47 -9.48 2.18
C ARG A 92 -17.20 -10.42 1.01
N LYS A 93 -17.99 -11.49 0.84
CA LYS A 93 -17.84 -12.42 -0.30
C LYS A 93 -18.11 -11.71 -1.64
N CYS A 94 -19.04 -10.76 -1.67
CA CYS A 94 -19.28 -9.91 -2.84
C CYS A 94 -18.04 -9.07 -3.19
N ALA A 95 -17.41 -8.42 -2.20
CA ALA A 95 -16.16 -7.68 -2.39
C ALA A 95 -14.98 -8.59 -2.81
N GLU A 96 -14.86 -9.78 -2.22
CA GLU A 96 -13.86 -10.78 -2.63
C GLU A 96 -14.08 -11.20 -4.10
N SER A 97 -15.33 -11.42 -4.51
CA SER A 97 -15.69 -11.72 -5.90
C SER A 97 -15.37 -10.56 -6.85
N ALA A 98 -15.60 -9.32 -6.43
CA ALA A 98 -15.26 -8.12 -7.19
C ALA A 98 -13.75 -7.98 -7.39
N LEU A 99 -12.95 -8.29 -6.37
CA LEU A 99 -11.50 -8.29 -6.48
C LEU A 99 -11.00 -9.46 -7.37
N LYS A 100 -11.65 -10.61 -7.26
CA LYS A 100 -11.33 -11.81 -8.05
C LYS A 100 -11.56 -11.61 -9.54
N SER A 101 -12.58 -10.84 -9.95
CA SER A 101 -12.83 -10.58 -11.38
C SER A 101 -11.73 -9.74 -12.02
N VAL A 102 -11.03 -8.91 -11.23
CA VAL A 102 -9.98 -8.01 -11.69
C VAL A 102 -8.60 -8.66 -11.64
N ILE A 103 -8.25 -9.29 -10.52
CA ILE A 103 -6.90 -9.84 -10.27
C ILE A 103 -6.82 -11.34 -10.61
N GLY A 104 -7.94 -12.05 -10.62
CA GLY A 104 -8.02 -13.49 -10.89
C GLY A 104 -7.68 -14.34 -9.66
N ASP A 105 -6.42 -14.33 -9.23
CA ASP A 105 -5.96 -15.08 -8.06
C ASP A 105 -5.97 -14.22 -6.79
N LEU A 106 -6.59 -14.73 -5.73
CA LEU A 106 -6.72 -14.08 -4.43
C LEU A 106 -5.71 -14.59 -3.39
N SER A 107 -4.80 -15.51 -3.76
CA SER A 107 -3.81 -16.12 -2.85
C SER A 107 -2.98 -15.11 -2.05
N ASN A 108 -2.69 -13.94 -2.63
CA ASN A 108 -1.89 -12.87 -2.03
C ASN A 108 -2.74 -11.71 -1.47
N THR A 109 -4.03 -11.93 -1.20
CA THR A 109 -4.94 -10.89 -0.71
C THR A 109 -5.41 -11.17 0.72
N PHE A 110 -5.59 -10.12 1.52
CA PHE A 110 -6.09 -10.23 2.88
C PHE A 110 -7.13 -9.14 3.16
N LEU A 111 -8.39 -9.55 3.39
CA LEU A 111 -9.47 -8.64 3.77
C LEU A 111 -9.58 -8.55 5.30
N VAL A 112 -9.53 -7.33 5.80
CA VAL A 112 -9.53 -7.02 7.23
C VAL A 112 -10.98 -6.94 7.74
N GLY A 113 -11.40 -7.93 8.53
CA GLY A 113 -12.73 -7.95 9.16
C GLY A 113 -13.88 -8.26 8.20
N ASN A 114 -15.11 -8.32 8.73
CA ASN A 114 -16.33 -8.55 7.96
C ASN A 114 -17.21 -7.30 7.84
N ALA A 115 -16.96 -6.29 8.68
CA ALA A 115 -17.67 -5.01 8.61
C ALA A 115 -17.01 -4.10 7.57
N PRO A 116 -17.79 -3.29 6.84
CA PRO A 116 -17.23 -2.27 5.96
C PRO A 116 -16.47 -1.22 6.77
N MET A 117 -15.41 -0.69 6.18
CA MET A 117 -14.65 0.45 6.68
C MET A 117 -15.44 1.76 6.56
N ALA A 118 -16.19 1.92 5.47
CA ALA A 118 -16.98 3.12 5.21
C ALA A 118 -18.16 2.86 4.26
N HIS A 119 -19.07 3.82 4.16
CA HIS A 119 -20.10 3.84 3.11
C HIS A 119 -20.13 5.20 2.43
N MET A 120 -20.45 5.21 1.13
CA MET A 120 -20.63 6.40 0.31
C MET A 120 -21.97 6.32 -0.39
N VAL A 121 -22.75 7.40 -0.35
CA VAL A 121 -24.01 7.50 -1.09
C VAL A 121 -23.72 8.11 -2.45
N VAL A 122 -23.98 7.36 -3.51
CA VAL A 122 -23.87 7.87 -4.88
C VAL A 122 -25.26 8.24 -5.35
N GLN A 123 -25.40 9.53 -5.68
CA GLN A 123 -26.66 10.04 -6.19
C GLN A 123 -26.82 9.67 -7.66
N PRO A 124 -28.03 9.30 -8.10
CA PRO A 124 -28.30 9.11 -9.51
C PRO A 124 -28.18 10.45 -10.26
N ASN A 125 -27.66 10.43 -11.48
CA ASN A 125 -27.77 11.59 -12.36
C ASN A 125 -29.24 11.80 -12.74
N GLU A 126 -29.66 13.06 -12.82
CA GLU A 126 -31.06 13.48 -13.05
C GLU A 126 -31.66 13.00 -14.39
N ASP A 127 -30.84 12.43 -15.28
CA ASP A 127 -31.25 12.01 -16.63
C ASP A 127 -32.09 10.72 -16.67
N HIS A 128 -32.20 9.98 -15.56
CA HIS A 128 -33.04 8.78 -15.47
C HIS A 128 -34.08 8.89 -14.34
N SER A 129 -35.28 9.35 -14.70
CA SER A 129 -36.48 9.39 -13.86
C SER A 129 -36.88 7.97 -13.42
N GLY A 130 -36.28 7.47 -12.34
CA GLY A 130 -36.50 6.12 -11.81
C GLY A 130 -35.24 5.40 -11.29
N SER A 131 -34.05 6.00 -11.42
CA SER A 131 -32.82 5.40 -10.89
C SER A 131 -32.75 5.55 -9.36
N SER A 132 -32.67 4.42 -8.66
CA SER A 132 -32.49 4.40 -7.20
C SER A 132 -31.09 4.89 -6.84
N SER A 133 -30.97 5.73 -5.81
CA SER A 133 -29.67 5.97 -5.17
C SER A 133 -29.08 4.66 -4.69
N PHE A 134 -27.77 4.48 -4.86
CA PHE A 134 -27.08 3.30 -4.37
C PHE A 134 -25.98 3.70 -3.38
N LYS A 135 -25.68 2.77 -2.48
CA LYS A 135 -24.68 2.92 -1.43
C LYS A 135 -23.52 2.00 -1.74
N VAL A 136 -22.33 2.58 -1.87
CA VAL A 136 -21.07 1.84 -2.02
C VAL A 136 -20.50 1.62 -0.64
N TYR A 137 -20.06 0.40 -0.36
CA TYR A 137 -19.42 0.03 0.91
C TYR A 137 -17.97 -0.32 0.64
N SER A 138 -17.06 0.28 1.40
CA SER A 138 -15.60 0.11 1.31
C SER A 138 -15.08 -0.74 2.46
#